data_AF-H6NDT6-F1
#
_entry.id   AF-H6NDT6-F1
#
_cell.length_a   1.000
_cell.length_b   1.000
_cell.length_c   1.000
_cell.angle_alpha   90.00
_cell.angle_beta   90.00
_cell.angle_gamma   90.00
#
_symmetry.space_group_name_H-M   'P 1'
#
loop_
_entity.id
_entity.type
_entity.pdbx_description
1 polymer ?
#
loop_
_entity_poly.entity_id
_entity_poly.type
_entity_poly.pdbx_seq_one_letter_code
_entity_poly.pdbx_strand_id
1 'polypeptide(L)'
;MQRRQMKYTAGGIEFTFQHPGLRLATRIKDTSRDQHGHLADEPLFTQLMEHVIVFPKTTWEWWDAEPEREDIMKEVFAEALRFLIVRPKDEPARVGEES
;
A
#
# COMPACT_ATOMS: atom_id res chain seq x y z
N MET A 1 0.19 15.16 -15.44
CA MET A 1 0.59 13.98 -14.63
C MET A 1 0.28 14.28 -13.17
N GLN A 2 -0.82 13.78 -12.61
CA GLN A 2 -1.15 14.04 -11.20
C GLN A 2 -0.31 13.12 -10.30
N ARG A 3 0.68 13.68 -9.61
CA ARG A 3 1.44 13.00 -8.55
C ARG A 3 0.58 13.01 -7.29
N ARG A 4 -0.32 12.03 -7.15
CA ARG A 4 -1.12 11.88 -5.93
C ARG A 4 -0.25 11.27 -4.84
N GLN A 5 -0.20 11.92 -3.69
CA GLN A 5 0.43 11.41 -2.47
C GLN A 5 -0.59 11.46 -1.35
N MET A 6 -0.53 10.48 -0.44
CA MET A 6 -1.36 10.39 0.74
C MET A 6 -0.45 10.04 1.92
N LYS A 7 -0.68 10.67 3.06
CA LYS A 7 -0.06 10.27 4.32
C LYS A 7 -1.04 9.41 5.09
N TYR A 8 -0.55 8.35 5.70
CA TYR A 8 -1.33 7.41 6.47
C TYR A 8 -0.53 7.01 7.70
N THR A 9 -1.13 7.16 8.87
CA THR A 9 -0.48 6.80 10.14
C THR A 9 -1.06 5.49 10.63
N ALA A 10 -0.21 4.51 10.87
CA ALA A 10 -0.59 3.20 11.40
C ALA A 10 0.37 2.81 12.52
N GLY A 11 -0.17 2.37 13.67
CA GLY A 11 0.64 1.97 14.84
C GLY A 11 1.64 3.03 15.31
N GLY A 12 1.31 4.32 15.15
CA GLY A 12 2.20 5.44 15.50
C GLY A 12 3.30 5.75 14.47
N ILE A 13 3.32 5.08 13.32
CA ILE A 13 4.31 5.30 12.25
C ILE A 13 3.62 6.02 11.07
N GLU A 14 4.16 7.16 10.64
CA GLU A 14 3.66 7.91 9.47
C GLU A 14 4.22 7.30 8.17
N PHE A 15 3.32 6.74 7.36
CA PHE A 15 3.59 6.24 6.02
C PHE A 15 3.14 7.26 4.97
N THR A 16 3.89 7.35 3.88
CA THR A 16 3.58 8.16 2.70
C THR A 16 3.40 7.24 1.51
N PHE A 17 2.21 7.27 0.95
CA PHE A 17 1.85 6.57 -0.26
C PHE A 17 1.92 7.51 -1.46
N GLN A 18 2.44 7.03 -2.58
CA GLN A 18 2.47 7.74 -3.84
C GLN A 18 1.85 6.88 -4.93
N HIS A 19 0.97 7.47 -5.73
CA HIS A 19 0.31 6.73 -6.79
C HIS A 19 1.27 6.64 -7.99
N PRO A 20 1.75 5.44 -8.39
CA PRO A 20 2.79 5.31 -9.41
C PRO A 20 2.29 5.58 -10.83
N GLY A 21 0.97 5.76 -10.99
CA GLY A 21 0.31 6.02 -12.26
C GLY A 21 -0.48 4.81 -12.74
N LEU A 22 -1.42 5.05 -13.65
CA LEU A 22 -2.39 4.02 -14.06
C LEU A 22 -1.72 2.78 -14.67
N ARG A 23 -0.71 3.00 -15.52
CA ARG A 23 0.00 1.89 -16.18
C ARG A 23 0.71 0.98 -15.18
N LEU A 24 1.39 1.55 -14.18
CA LEU A 24 2.08 0.74 -13.17
C LEU A 24 1.08 0.09 -12.21
N ALA A 25 0.02 0.80 -11.81
CA ALA A 25 -1.07 0.23 -11.01
C ALA A 25 -1.72 -1.00 -11.66
N THR A 26 -1.99 -0.94 -12.97
CA THR A 26 -2.49 -2.09 -13.74
C THR A 26 -1.46 -3.21 -13.79
N ARG A 27 -0.18 -2.88 -14.03
CA ARG A 27 0.90 -3.88 -14.07
C ARG A 27 1.03 -4.61 -12.74
N ILE A 28 1.04 -3.89 -11.61
CA ILE A 28 1.12 -4.48 -10.26
C ILE A 28 0.03 -5.52 -10.07
N LYS A 29 -1.22 -5.21 -10.43
CA LYS A 29 -2.33 -6.18 -10.33
C LYS A 29 -2.17 -7.39 -11.25
N ASP A 30 -1.67 -7.17 -12.45
CA ASP A 30 -1.51 -8.22 -13.45
C ASP A 30 -0.38 -9.18 -13.07
N THR A 31 0.76 -8.64 -12.60
CA THR A 31 1.94 -9.42 -12.19
C THR A 31 1.77 -10.10 -10.83
N SER A 32 0.83 -9.64 -10.01
CA SER A 32 0.55 -10.25 -8.70
C SER A 32 -0.47 -11.38 -8.78
N ARG A 33 -0.86 -11.82 -9.98
CA ARG A 33 -1.75 -12.97 -10.16
C ARG A 33 -0.93 -14.25 -10.30
N ASP A 34 -1.38 -15.30 -9.65
CA ASP A 34 -0.85 -16.64 -9.82
C ASP A 34 -1.34 -17.29 -11.14
N GLN A 35 -0.90 -18.52 -11.36
CA GLN A 35 -1.23 -19.33 -12.55
C GLN A 35 -2.75 -19.63 -12.67
N HIS A 36 -3.48 -19.47 -11.58
CA HIS A 36 -4.92 -19.72 -11.46
C HIS A 36 -5.72 -18.41 -11.52
N GLY A 37 -5.06 -17.26 -11.65
CA GLY A 37 -5.68 -15.94 -11.71
C GLY A 37 -6.03 -15.36 -10.33
N HIS A 38 -5.63 -15.99 -9.24
CA HIS A 38 -5.79 -15.46 -7.88
C HIS A 38 -4.69 -14.46 -7.58
N LEU A 39 -5.03 -13.40 -6.84
CA LEU A 39 -4.01 -12.48 -6.34
C LEU A 39 -3.19 -13.18 -5.26
N ALA A 40 -1.88 -13.25 -5.49
CA ALA A 40 -0.93 -13.70 -4.50
C ALA A 40 -0.48 -12.48 -3.67
N ASP A 41 -0.65 -12.57 -2.36
CA ASP A 41 -0.38 -11.47 -1.43
C ASP A 41 1.11 -11.08 -1.41
N GLU A 42 2.02 -12.06 -1.41
CA GLU A 42 3.47 -11.80 -1.38
C GLU A 42 3.99 -10.93 -2.55
N PRO A 43 3.75 -11.27 -3.84
CA PRO A 43 4.17 -10.41 -4.94
C PRO A 43 3.42 -9.06 -4.94
N LEU A 44 2.16 -9.03 -4.50
CA LEU A 44 1.39 -7.80 -4.40
C LEU A 44 2.01 -6.85 -3.37
N PHE A 45 2.25 -7.33 -2.16
CA PHE A 45 2.80 -6.54 -1.05
C PHE A 45 4.21 -6.06 -1.37
N THR A 46 5.03 -6.90 -2.01
CA THR A 46 6.36 -6.50 -2.50
C THR A 46 6.27 -5.33 -3.47
N GLN A 47 5.35 -5.39 -4.44
CA GLN A 47 5.15 -4.31 -5.40
C GLN A 47 4.58 -3.04 -4.76
N LEU A 48 3.71 -3.17 -3.74
CA LEU A 48 3.21 -2.03 -2.98
C LEU A 48 4.33 -1.33 -2.20
N MET A 49 5.21 -2.08 -1.53
CA MET A 49 6.39 -1.51 -0.84
C MET A 49 7.33 -0.78 -1.82
N GLU A 50 7.53 -1.32 -3.01
CA GLU A 50 8.49 -0.75 -3.97
C GLU A 50 7.94 0.48 -4.71
N HIS A 51 6.65 0.48 -5.04
CA HIS A 51 6.07 1.47 -5.96
C HIS A 51 5.03 2.40 -5.34
N VAL A 52 4.43 2.01 -4.21
CA VAL A 52 3.35 2.78 -3.57
C VAL A 52 3.83 3.37 -2.26
N ILE A 53 4.47 2.61 -1.38
CA ILE A 53 4.98 3.08 -0.09
C ILE A 53 6.35 3.73 -0.31
N VAL A 54 6.40 5.06 -0.37
CA VAL A 54 7.64 5.79 -0.65
C VAL A 54 8.43 6.15 0.61
N PHE A 55 7.75 6.23 1.75
CA PHE A 55 8.37 6.55 3.03
C PHE A 55 7.52 6.04 4.20
N PRO A 56 8.11 5.47 5.28
CA PRO A 56 9.44 4.90 5.32
C PRO A 56 9.58 3.80 4.26
N LYS A 57 10.81 3.56 3.78
CA LYS A 57 11.07 2.42 2.89
C LYS A 57 11.02 1.15 3.71
N THR A 58 9.92 0.44 3.63
CA THR A 58 9.72 -0.82 4.33
C THR A 58 10.19 -2.00 3.48
N THR A 59 10.68 -3.04 4.15
CA THR A 59 11.06 -4.33 3.57
C THR A 59 10.41 -5.43 4.40
N TRP A 60 10.35 -6.66 3.86
CA TRP A 60 9.88 -7.81 4.63
C TRP A 60 10.60 -7.97 5.97
N GLU A 61 11.92 -7.79 5.99
CA GLU A 61 12.73 -7.83 7.22
C GLU A 61 12.33 -6.74 8.23
N TRP A 62 11.93 -5.55 7.76
CA TRP A 62 11.48 -4.47 8.65
C TRP A 62 10.15 -4.81 9.31
N TRP A 63 9.25 -5.47 8.59
CA TRP A 63 7.96 -5.94 9.14
C TRP A 63 8.14 -7.16 10.04
N ASP A 64 9.04 -8.08 9.70
CA ASP A 64 9.32 -9.30 10.48
C ASP A 64 10.14 -9.03 11.75
N ALA A 65 10.86 -7.91 11.80
CA ALA A 65 11.71 -7.54 12.94
C ALA A 65 10.96 -7.49 14.28
N GLU A 66 9.68 -7.12 14.26
CA GLU A 66 8.87 -6.98 15.47
C GLU A 66 7.46 -7.53 15.21
N PRO A 67 6.97 -8.51 16.00
CA PRO A 67 5.69 -9.18 15.74
C PRO A 67 4.48 -8.24 15.81
N GLU A 68 4.56 -7.17 16.60
CA GLU A 68 3.54 -6.11 16.68
C GLU A 68 3.33 -5.36 15.36
N ARG A 69 4.30 -5.43 14.43
CA ARG A 69 4.19 -4.80 13.12
C ARG A 69 3.38 -5.62 12.13
N GLU A 70 3.07 -6.88 12.41
CA GLU A 70 2.24 -7.71 11.52
C GLU A 70 0.85 -7.11 11.31
N ASP A 71 0.22 -6.60 12.37
CA ASP A 71 -1.10 -5.98 12.28
C ASP A 71 -1.04 -4.62 11.56
N ILE A 72 -0.01 -3.82 11.86
CA ILE A 72 0.28 -2.55 11.16
C ILE A 72 0.49 -2.82 9.66
N MET A 73 1.23 -3.88 9.32
CA MET A 73 1.52 -4.29 7.96
C MET A 73 0.24 -4.55 7.16
N LYS A 74 -0.68 -5.34 7.73
CA LYS A 74 -1.97 -5.67 7.09
C LYS A 74 -2.79 -4.41 6.82
N GLU A 75 -2.85 -3.51 7.79
CA GLU A 75 -3.57 -2.24 7.68
C GLU A 75 -2.97 -1.34 6.59
N VAL A 76 -1.66 -1.14 6.62
CA VAL A 76 -0.91 -0.32 5.64
C VAL A 76 -1.07 -0.87 4.22
N PHE A 77 -0.98 -2.18 4.03
CA PHE A 77 -1.14 -2.77 2.69
C PHE A 77 -2.56 -2.70 2.17
N ALA A 78 -3.57 -2.92 3.02
CA ALA A 78 -4.97 -2.76 2.64
C ALA A 78 -5.24 -1.33 2.16
N GLU A 79 -4.74 -0.33 2.90
CA GLU A 79 -4.92 1.07 2.55
C GLU A 79 -4.11 1.48 1.31
N ALA A 80 -2.86 1.00 1.18
CA ALA A 80 -2.05 1.23 -0.02
C ALA A 80 -2.70 0.63 -1.28
N LEU A 81 -3.28 -0.58 -1.17
CA LEU A 81 -4.03 -1.21 -2.24
C LEU A 81 -5.29 -0.41 -2.58
N ARG A 82 -6.06 0.04 -1.57
CA ARG A 82 -7.22 0.90 -1.78
C ARG A 82 -6.82 2.18 -2.51
N PHE A 83 -5.77 2.85 -2.07
CA PHE A 83 -5.25 4.08 -2.68
C PHE A 83 -4.85 3.88 -4.16
N LEU A 84 -4.34 2.68 -4.50
CA LEU A 84 -4.01 2.30 -5.87
C LEU A 84 -5.25 2.12 -6.76
N ILE A 85 -6.38 1.68 -6.19
CA ILE A 85 -7.60 1.30 -6.93
C ILE A 85 -8.64 2.42 -6.98
N VAL A 86 -8.85 3.12 -5.86
CA VAL A 86 -9.91 4.12 -5.71
C VAL A 86 -9.54 5.40 -6.46
N ARG A 87 -10.43 5.81 -7.37
CA ARG A 87 -10.34 7.10 -8.07
C ARG A 87 -10.90 8.20 -7.17
N PRO A 88 -10.34 9.41 -7.22
CA PRO A 88 -10.56 10.47 -6.21
C PRO A 88 -11.95 11.13 -6.28
N LYS A 89 -12.91 10.58 -7.04
CA LYS A 89 -14.25 11.18 -7.16
C LYS A 89 -15.18 10.76 -6.01
N ASP A 90 -14.83 9.71 -5.25
CA ASP A 90 -15.77 9.01 -4.36
C ASP A 90 -15.38 8.91 -2.88
N GLU A 91 -14.35 9.62 -2.38
CA GLU A 91 -14.03 9.54 -0.94
C GLU A 91 -13.54 10.85 -0.33
N PRO A 92 -14.19 11.36 0.76
CA PRO A 92 -13.60 12.39 1.59
C PRO A 92 -12.37 11.83 2.32
N ALA A 93 -11.34 12.67 2.45
CA ALA A 93 -10.11 12.31 3.18
C ALA A 93 -10.47 11.82 4.59
N ARG A 94 -10.36 10.51 4.84
CA ARG A 94 -10.36 9.99 6.21
C ARG A 94 -8.96 10.18 6.75
N VAL A 95 -8.83 11.18 7.61
CA VAL A 95 -7.73 11.25 8.57
C VAL A 95 -7.90 10.02 9.45
N GLY A 96 -6.85 9.19 9.56
CA GLY A 96 -6.84 8.07 10.50
C GLY A 96 -7.25 8.60 11.86
N GLU A 97 -8.38 8.14 12.36
CA GLU A 97 -8.95 8.59 13.61
C GLU A 97 -8.04 8.04 14.72
N GLU A 98 -7.18 8.91 15.26
CA GLU A 98 -6.50 8.68 16.53
C GLU A 98 -7.57 8.59 17.62
N SER A 99 -7.80 7.42 18.21
CA SER A 99 -8.18 7.31 19.63
C SER A 99 -8.07 5.90 20.19
#